data_AF-A0A194UMS6-F1
#
_entry.id   AF-A0A194UMS6-F1
#
_cell.length_a   1.000
_cell.length_b   1.000
_cell.length_c   1.000
_cell.angle_alpha   90.00
_cell.angle_beta   90.00
_cell.angle_gamma   90.00
#
_symmetry.space_group_name_H-M   'P 1'
#
loop_
_entity.id
_entity.type
_entity.pdbx_description
1 polymer ?
#
loop_
_entity_poly.entity_id
_entity_poly.type
_entity_poly.pdbx_seq_one_letter_code
_entity_poly.pdbx_strand_id
1 'polypeptide(L)'
;MRVRRNCEYALKQAKWYDGPRRPQRLHYWVDAICVNQMDNEEKGHQLAIMGTIYKNAERVLACVGEHDKESRYLYRKACVPENSAIFTKLGSLQPPLRNWVPSFLQKDVDKWQRSMQKPALVRLFHALHVFLERPYFSRVLVYQELFHGKRVSVHCGKERLSIRLFSGMALAANYWFHTMFYAMQHFYTMHPELSGPTINDVHIKSIDKVSHVLLECGSWVTELLPLEYALQQVWDLNYTDPRDKVYGVISVVDWENKTPICPDYTKDRLEIATEVIGAIQSSQDLPKVEKAVRSLDLIDHPSHQLAEAIQRRRRSSQHPVNTNQKQARTQDSFQGWLLAQEEGKWELSHSPPYDKAPISVQSLGEHLSSREASAETSAHTIILPPTTQAGDWLLVKYLSKDLCLALIGRQQADGRFDIVGKGVISPSLSDVLSDDDHTLVDVHLGIEDFTVLICEGEGSRRDFSHIPDDKFTEYLETRVCGQPGSSYAELRGISHEKDTGADGETDAS
;
A
#
# COMPACT_ATOMS: atom_id res chain seq x y z
N MET A 1 19.14 31.98 -7.58
CA MET A 1 18.97 30.64 -6.99
C MET A 1 18.85 30.76 -5.47
N ARG A 2 17.79 30.23 -4.84
CA ARG A 2 17.58 30.28 -3.39
C ARG A 2 17.85 28.90 -2.80
N VAL A 3 18.98 28.73 -2.11
CA VAL A 3 19.34 27.46 -1.45
C VAL A 3 18.68 27.40 -0.08
N ARG A 4 17.91 26.34 0.20
CA ARG A 4 17.31 26.11 1.52
C ARG A 4 18.39 25.67 2.53
N ARG A 5 18.20 26.01 3.81
CA ARG A 5 19.15 25.66 4.90
C ARG A 5 19.54 24.18 4.93
N ASN A 6 18.60 23.28 4.65
CA ASN A 6 18.86 21.83 4.61
C ASN A 6 19.82 21.45 3.48
N CYS A 7 19.67 22.06 2.30
CA CYS A 7 20.54 21.82 1.16
C CYS A 7 21.94 22.43 1.39
N GLU A 8 22.01 23.64 1.94
CA GLU A 8 23.28 24.25 2.35
C GLU A 8 24.05 23.36 3.33
N TYR A 9 23.34 22.79 4.31
CA TYR A 9 23.94 21.89 5.29
C TYR A 9 24.38 20.56 4.67
N ALA A 10 23.58 19.96 3.79
CA ALA A 10 23.95 18.76 3.05
C ALA A 10 25.25 18.96 2.23
N LEU A 11 25.41 20.12 1.59
CA LEU A 11 26.66 20.47 0.88
C LEU A 11 27.85 20.59 1.83
N LYS A 12 27.66 21.12 3.05
CA LYS A 12 28.72 21.12 4.10
C LYS A 12 29.10 19.70 4.49
N GLN A 13 28.11 18.80 4.66
CA GLN A 13 28.35 17.39 4.96
C GLN A 13 29.12 16.68 3.84
N ALA A 14 28.75 16.94 2.57
CA ALA A 14 29.47 16.43 1.41
C ALA A 14 30.92 16.95 1.37
N LYS A 15 31.15 18.24 1.66
CA LYS A 15 32.50 18.81 1.73
C LYS A 15 33.36 18.19 2.83
N TRP A 16 32.79 17.95 4.02
CA TRP A 16 33.53 17.30 5.12
C TRP A 16 33.98 15.89 4.78
N TYR A 17 33.21 15.20 3.94
CA TYR A 17 33.51 13.84 3.53
C TYR A 17 34.76 13.73 2.65
N ASP A 18 34.92 14.63 1.68
CA ASP A 18 35.99 14.51 0.70
C ASP A 18 37.38 14.84 1.25
N GLY A 19 37.44 15.44 2.43
CA GLY A 19 38.67 15.77 3.15
C GLY A 19 39.58 16.74 2.38
N PRO A 20 40.68 17.20 2.99
CA PRO A 20 41.63 18.10 2.33
C PRO A 20 42.50 17.42 1.25
N ARG A 21 42.33 16.11 0.99
CA ARG A 21 43.27 15.28 0.20
C ARG A 21 42.78 14.86 -1.18
N ARG A 22 41.65 15.37 -1.67
CA ARG A 22 41.19 15.13 -3.06
C ARG A 22 41.48 16.36 -3.93
N PRO A 23 42.58 16.39 -4.71
CA PRO A 23 42.89 17.47 -5.64
C PRO A 23 42.05 17.44 -6.94
N GLN A 24 41.02 16.60 -7.02
CA GLN A 24 40.16 16.47 -8.21
C GLN A 24 38.85 17.25 -8.03
N ARG A 25 38.38 17.88 -9.12
CA ARG A 25 37.04 18.48 -9.19
C ARG A 25 36.00 17.37 -8.98
N LEU A 26 35.27 17.43 -7.88
CA LEU A 26 34.14 16.55 -7.61
C LEU A 26 32.86 17.20 -8.12
N HIS A 27 32.02 16.42 -8.78
CA HIS A 27 30.70 16.85 -9.19
C HIS A 27 29.67 16.28 -8.22
N TYR A 28 28.88 17.16 -7.60
CA TYR A 28 27.74 16.77 -6.79
C TYR A 28 26.47 17.07 -7.56
N TRP A 29 25.56 16.11 -7.56
CA TRP A 29 24.18 16.33 -7.99
C TRP A 29 23.31 16.41 -6.74
N VAL A 30 22.47 17.44 -6.66
CA VAL A 30 21.49 17.64 -5.58
C VAL A 30 20.22 18.17 -6.22
N ASP A 31 19.11 17.47 -6.04
CA ASP A 31 17.79 17.79 -6.60
C ASP A 31 17.39 19.27 -6.43
N ALA A 32 17.58 19.83 -5.24
CA ALA A 32 17.25 21.20 -4.90
C ALA A 32 18.09 22.26 -5.63
N ILE A 33 19.16 21.84 -6.32
CA ILE A 33 20.09 22.70 -7.04
C ILE A 33 20.04 22.45 -8.54
N CYS A 34 20.07 21.18 -8.91
CA CYS A 34 20.21 20.73 -10.30
C CYS A 34 18.88 20.65 -11.05
N VAL A 35 17.75 20.77 -10.35
CA VAL A 35 16.41 20.75 -10.94
C VAL A 35 15.73 22.09 -10.70
N ASN A 36 15.26 22.72 -11.78
CA ASN A 36 14.40 23.89 -11.67
C ASN A 36 13.03 23.50 -11.12
N GLN A 37 12.85 23.66 -9.81
CA GLN A 37 11.61 23.31 -9.12
C GLN A 37 10.40 24.15 -9.55
N MET A 38 10.59 25.21 -10.33
CA MET A 38 9.53 26.10 -10.84
C MET A 38 9.10 25.77 -12.27
N ASP A 39 9.81 24.87 -12.95
CA ASP A 39 9.51 24.45 -14.32
C ASP A 39 9.07 22.98 -14.29
N ASN A 40 7.78 22.74 -14.49
CA ASN A 40 7.20 21.40 -14.46
C ASN A 40 7.70 20.51 -15.60
N GLU A 41 8.02 21.08 -16.77
CA GLU A 41 8.55 20.31 -17.90
C GLU A 41 9.98 19.85 -17.58
N GLU A 42 10.85 20.75 -17.14
CA GLU A 42 12.21 20.38 -16.73
C GLU A 42 12.17 19.39 -15.56
N LYS A 43 11.34 19.65 -14.54
CA LYS A 43 11.19 18.79 -13.37
C LYS A 43 10.79 17.37 -13.77
N GLY A 44 9.82 17.23 -14.68
CA GLY A 44 9.41 15.93 -15.21
C GLY A 44 10.58 15.17 -15.85
N HIS A 45 11.30 15.82 -16.76
CA HIS A 45 12.50 15.25 -17.39
C HIS A 45 13.59 14.87 -16.39
N GLN A 46 13.88 15.73 -15.41
CA GLN A 46 14.90 15.49 -14.39
C GLN A 46 14.55 14.31 -13.50
N LEU A 47 13.28 14.16 -13.10
CA LEU A 47 12.83 13.00 -12.35
C LEU A 47 12.95 11.71 -13.16
N ALA A 48 12.64 11.75 -14.46
CA ALA A 48 12.76 10.59 -15.34
C ALA A 48 14.20 10.04 -15.39
N ILE A 49 15.21 10.93 -15.35
CA ILE A 49 16.63 10.54 -15.38
C ILE A 49 17.25 10.35 -13.99
N MET A 50 16.55 10.71 -12.91
CA MET A 50 17.08 10.69 -11.53
C MET A 50 17.64 9.30 -11.16
N GLY A 51 16.92 8.23 -11.50
CA GLY A 51 17.41 6.86 -11.26
C GLY A 51 18.75 6.57 -11.97
N THR A 52 18.93 7.08 -13.20
CA THR A 52 20.17 6.93 -13.97
C THR A 52 21.32 7.70 -13.31
N ILE A 53 21.04 8.89 -12.76
CA ILE A 53 22.02 9.68 -12.01
C ILE A 53 22.49 8.92 -10.77
N TYR A 54 21.57 8.42 -9.93
CA TYR A 54 21.93 7.65 -8.74
C TYR A 54 22.63 6.33 -9.07
N LYS A 55 22.20 5.63 -10.13
CA LYS A 55 22.83 4.38 -10.60
C LYS A 55 24.26 4.59 -11.08
N ASN A 56 24.55 5.74 -11.70
CA ASN A 56 25.87 6.09 -12.21
C ASN A 56 26.74 6.84 -11.19
N ALA A 57 26.17 7.31 -10.09
CA ALA A 57 26.91 7.95 -9.02
C ALA A 57 27.95 6.99 -8.41
N GLU A 58 29.16 7.48 -8.14
CA GLU A 58 30.17 6.69 -7.42
C GLU A 58 29.66 6.33 -6.01
N ARG A 59 28.96 7.28 -5.37
CA ARG A 59 28.45 7.18 -4.00
C ARG A 59 27.19 8.03 -3.85
N VAL A 60 26.30 7.57 -2.97
CA VAL A 60 25.09 8.29 -2.57
C VAL A 60 25.23 8.72 -1.12
N LEU A 61 25.05 10.01 -0.84
CA LEU A 61 25.22 10.59 0.49
C LEU A 61 23.85 10.92 1.10
N ALA A 62 23.33 10.03 1.94
CA ALA A 62 22.10 10.24 2.69
C ALA A 62 22.34 11.26 3.82
N CYS A 63 22.10 12.54 3.57
CA CYS A 63 22.38 13.64 4.50
C CYS A 63 21.19 13.89 5.42
N VAL A 64 21.30 13.45 6.69
CA VAL A 64 20.17 13.46 7.64
C VAL A 64 20.26 14.57 8.70
N GLY A 65 21.12 15.57 8.49
CA GLY A 65 21.22 16.76 9.33
C GLY A 65 22.22 16.65 10.50
N GLU A 66 22.02 17.49 11.51
CA GLU A 66 22.91 17.64 12.67
C GLU A 66 22.77 16.49 13.69
N HIS A 67 23.79 16.36 14.53
CA HIS A 67 23.81 15.43 15.63
C HIS A 67 23.06 15.99 16.84
N ASP A 68 22.06 15.24 17.31
CA ASP A 68 21.47 15.39 18.65
C ASP A 68 22.18 14.46 19.66
N LYS A 69 21.62 14.32 20.87
CA LYS A 69 22.16 13.44 21.92
C LYS A 69 22.05 11.94 21.58
N GLU A 70 21.00 11.53 20.89
CA GLU A 70 20.72 10.11 20.63
C GLU A 70 21.50 9.62 19.40
N SER A 71 21.53 10.39 18.32
CA SER A 71 22.36 10.10 17.15
C SER A 71 23.86 10.07 17.45
N ARG A 72 24.37 10.93 18.34
CA ARG A 72 25.77 10.83 18.81
C ARG A 72 26.01 9.53 19.58
N TYR A 73 25.08 9.16 20.44
CA TYR A 73 25.17 7.90 21.18
C TYR A 73 25.14 6.70 20.23
N LEU A 74 24.22 6.69 19.26
CA LEU A 74 24.08 5.68 18.22
C LEU A 74 25.37 5.52 17.43
N TYR A 75 25.93 6.60 16.87
CA TYR A 75 27.15 6.54 16.07
C TYR A 75 28.35 6.04 16.87
N ARG A 76 28.55 6.57 18.08
CA ARG A 76 29.62 6.12 18.97
C ARG A 76 29.50 4.63 19.28
N LYS A 77 28.29 4.11 19.52
CA LYS A 77 28.06 2.70 19.82
C LYS A 77 28.15 1.82 18.58
N ALA A 78 27.75 2.30 17.40
CA ALA A 78 27.91 1.57 16.15
C ALA A 78 29.38 1.32 15.81
N CYS A 79 30.27 2.27 16.15
CA CYS A 79 31.71 2.17 15.92
C CYS A 79 32.49 1.34 16.95
N VAL A 80 31.86 0.88 18.03
CA VAL A 80 32.51 -0.04 18.99
C VAL A 80 32.84 -1.34 18.26
N PRO A 81 34.09 -1.85 18.29
CA PRO A 81 34.50 -2.99 17.46
C PRO A 81 33.59 -4.21 17.57
N GLU A 82 33.18 -4.57 18.79
CA GLU A 82 32.29 -5.71 19.05
C GLU A 82 30.90 -5.50 18.42
N ASN A 83 30.36 -4.30 18.54
CA ASN A 83 29.06 -3.93 17.98
C ASN A 83 29.14 -3.89 16.44
N SER A 84 30.15 -3.20 15.90
CA SER A 84 30.38 -3.05 14.47
C SER A 84 30.54 -4.41 13.79
N ALA A 85 31.21 -5.37 14.42
CA ALA A 85 31.37 -6.71 13.88
C ALA A 85 30.03 -7.43 13.69
N ILE A 86 29.14 -7.35 14.69
CA ILE A 86 27.79 -7.94 14.62
C ILE A 86 26.93 -7.21 13.58
N PHE A 87 26.90 -5.88 13.62
CA PHE A 87 26.11 -5.10 12.66
C PHE A 87 26.59 -5.28 11.22
N THR A 88 27.90 -5.45 11.00
CA THR A 88 28.43 -5.75 9.67
C THR A 88 28.03 -7.13 9.19
N LYS A 89 28.10 -8.16 10.06
CA LYS A 89 27.63 -9.52 9.73
C LYS A 89 26.15 -9.51 9.36
N LEU A 90 25.30 -8.89 10.19
CA LEU A 90 23.85 -8.81 9.97
C LEU A 90 23.50 -7.96 8.74
N GLY A 91 24.13 -6.80 8.60
CA GLY A 91 23.95 -5.91 7.45
C GLY A 91 24.50 -6.46 6.14
N SER A 92 25.17 -7.62 6.16
CA SER A 92 25.67 -8.33 4.98
C SER A 92 24.82 -9.55 4.60
N LEU A 93 23.64 -9.74 5.18
CA LEU A 93 22.71 -10.81 4.82
C LEU A 93 21.89 -10.49 3.55
N GLN A 94 21.89 -11.39 2.56
CA GLN A 94 21.10 -11.32 1.33
C GLN A 94 19.60 -11.65 1.55
N PRO A 95 18.65 -11.25 0.68
CA PRO A 95 17.22 -11.59 0.84
C PRO A 95 17.05 -13.06 0.39
N PRO A 96 16.47 -13.97 1.20
CA PRO A 96 15.23 -13.83 1.98
C PRO A 96 15.38 -13.97 3.52
N LEU A 97 16.60 -14.02 4.05
CA LEU A 97 16.90 -14.22 5.48
C LEU A 97 16.68 -12.97 6.36
N ARG A 98 15.81 -12.03 5.97
CA ARG A 98 15.88 -10.62 6.42
C ARG A 98 14.82 -10.17 7.41
N ASN A 99 13.74 -10.93 7.57
CA ASN A 99 12.77 -10.66 8.64
C ASN A 99 13.27 -11.14 10.01
N TRP A 100 14.34 -11.93 10.03
CA TRP A 100 14.81 -12.55 11.25
C TRP A 100 16.30 -12.89 11.23
N VAL A 101 16.94 -12.88 12.38
CA VAL A 101 18.35 -13.28 12.51
C VAL A 101 18.46 -14.80 12.27
N PRO A 102 19.27 -15.25 11.29
CA PRO A 102 19.42 -16.67 11.00
C PRO A 102 19.91 -17.49 12.20
N SER A 103 19.50 -18.75 12.28
CA SER A 103 19.87 -19.68 13.38
C SER A 103 21.36 -19.75 13.65
N PHE A 104 22.18 -19.72 12.61
CA PHE A 104 23.64 -19.76 12.73
C PHE A 104 24.27 -18.47 13.30
N LEU A 105 23.55 -17.33 13.30
CA LEU A 105 23.99 -16.06 13.89
C LEU A 105 23.32 -15.72 15.21
N GLN A 106 22.23 -16.38 15.59
CA GLN A 106 21.51 -16.08 16.83
C GLN A 106 22.39 -16.18 18.06
N LYS A 107 23.23 -17.21 18.16
CA LYS A 107 24.15 -17.37 19.29
C LYS A 107 25.13 -16.19 19.40
N ASP A 108 25.63 -15.70 18.27
CA ASP A 108 26.53 -14.53 18.22
C ASP A 108 25.79 -13.26 18.66
N VAL A 109 24.58 -13.04 18.15
CA VAL A 109 23.74 -11.86 18.48
C VAL A 109 23.30 -11.89 19.94
N ASP A 110 22.84 -13.03 20.44
CA ASP A 110 22.48 -13.23 21.85
C ASP A 110 23.66 -12.94 22.78
N LYS A 111 24.84 -13.50 22.45
CA LYS A 111 26.06 -13.29 23.23
C LYS A 111 26.43 -11.81 23.24
N TRP A 112 26.35 -11.15 22.10
CA TRP A 112 26.59 -9.71 21.98
C TRP A 112 25.58 -8.90 22.83
N GLN A 113 24.28 -9.17 22.73
CA GLN A 113 23.26 -8.49 23.52
C GLN A 113 23.48 -8.66 25.02
N ARG A 114 23.81 -9.88 25.48
CA ARG A 114 24.12 -10.16 26.90
C ARG A 114 25.40 -9.49 27.38
N SER A 115 26.37 -9.24 26.49
CA SER A 115 27.61 -8.52 26.82
C SER A 115 27.37 -7.03 27.10
N MET A 116 26.27 -6.46 26.60
CA MET A 116 25.89 -5.08 26.86
C MET A 116 25.07 -4.96 28.15
N GLN A 117 25.32 -3.91 28.93
CA GLN A 117 24.43 -3.55 30.04
C GLN A 117 23.04 -3.24 29.50
N LYS A 118 21.98 -3.80 30.11
CA LYS A 118 20.59 -3.65 29.65
C LYS A 118 20.19 -2.19 29.37
N PRO A 119 20.47 -1.19 30.23
CA PRO A 119 20.13 0.21 29.94
C PRO A 119 20.83 0.76 28.69
N ALA A 120 22.07 0.34 28.44
CA ALA A 120 22.85 0.78 27.29
C ALA A 120 22.34 0.17 25.97
N LEU A 121 21.91 -1.09 26.00
CA LEU A 121 21.30 -1.80 24.87
C LEU A 121 19.93 -1.20 24.52
N VAL A 122 19.07 -1.00 25.53
CA VAL A 122 17.76 -0.34 25.37
C VAL A 122 17.92 1.06 24.76
N ARG A 123 18.86 1.86 25.29
CA ARG A 123 19.14 3.19 24.74
C ARG A 123 19.66 3.13 23.29
N LEU A 124 20.43 2.10 22.93
CA LEU A 124 20.94 1.96 21.56
C LEU A 124 19.79 1.78 20.56
N PHE A 125 18.83 0.91 20.87
CA PHE A 125 17.68 0.67 20.00
C PHE A 125 16.69 1.83 20.01
N HIS A 126 16.47 2.48 21.16
CA HIS A 126 15.72 3.73 21.21
C HIS A 126 16.38 4.83 20.35
N ALA A 127 17.70 5.00 20.46
CA ALA A 127 18.43 5.99 19.67
C ALA A 127 18.37 5.70 18.17
N LEU A 128 18.37 4.42 17.77
CA LEU A 128 18.14 4.02 16.38
C LEU A 128 16.72 4.37 15.92
N HIS A 129 15.69 4.04 16.72
CA HIS A 129 14.31 4.36 16.40
C HIS A 129 14.10 5.87 16.19
N VAL A 130 14.50 6.70 17.17
CA VAL A 130 14.40 8.17 17.07
C VAL A 130 15.22 8.72 15.89
N PHE A 131 16.36 8.11 15.57
CA PHE A 131 17.16 8.50 14.41
C PHE A 131 16.42 8.23 13.09
N LEU A 132 15.69 7.11 13.01
CA LEU A 132 14.92 6.72 11.84
C LEU A 132 13.59 7.48 11.71
N GLU A 133 13.07 8.09 12.77
CA GLU A 133 11.94 9.03 12.70
C GLU A 133 12.27 10.36 11.98
N ARG A 134 13.53 10.58 11.60
CA ARG A 134 13.92 11.82 10.91
C ARG A 134 13.25 11.94 9.54
N PRO A 135 12.89 13.16 9.11
CA PRO A 135 12.15 13.37 7.85
C PRO A 135 12.80 12.74 6.60
N TYR A 136 14.11 12.52 6.58
CA TYR A 136 14.77 11.83 5.46
C TYR A 136 14.21 10.42 5.23
N PHE A 137 14.04 9.63 6.29
CA PHE A 137 13.61 8.23 6.21
C PHE A 137 12.10 8.05 6.06
N SER A 138 11.35 9.14 5.84
CA SER A 138 9.95 9.05 5.50
C SER A 138 9.65 9.53 4.10
N ARG A 139 10.60 10.07 3.33
CA ARG A 139 10.29 10.68 2.00
C ARG A 139 10.24 9.64 0.89
N VAL A 140 9.24 9.71 0.02
CA VAL A 140 9.07 8.78 -1.11
C VAL A 140 10.23 8.83 -2.10
N LEU A 141 10.72 10.03 -2.42
CA LEU A 141 11.81 10.21 -3.38
C LEU A 141 13.12 9.60 -2.90
N VAL A 142 13.32 9.48 -1.57
CA VAL A 142 14.51 8.83 -0.99
C VAL A 142 14.56 7.35 -1.37
N TYR A 143 13.43 6.71 -1.65
CA TYR A 143 13.39 5.32 -2.07
C TYR A 143 14.28 5.05 -3.29
N GLN A 144 14.13 5.82 -4.38
CA GLN A 144 14.97 5.66 -5.56
C GLN A 144 16.42 6.13 -5.36
N GLU A 145 16.67 7.12 -4.49
CA GLU A 145 18.03 7.53 -4.14
C GLU A 145 18.82 6.36 -3.55
N LEU A 146 18.16 5.62 -2.66
CA LEU A 146 18.72 4.49 -1.96
C LEU A 146 18.79 3.25 -2.87
N PHE A 147 17.71 2.93 -3.60
CA PHE A 147 17.61 1.77 -4.48
C PHE A 147 18.75 1.68 -5.49
N HIS A 148 19.04 2.81 -6.17
CA HIS A 148 20.07 2.84 -7.21
C HIS A 148 21.49 3.03 -6.64
N GLY A 149 21.62 3.27 -5.35
CA GLY A 149 22.88 3.61 -4.70
C GLY A 149 23.82 2.42 -4.55
N LYS A 150 24.85 2.34 -5.41
CA LYS A 150 25.91 1.32 -5.30
C LYS A 150 26.66 1.35 -3.96
N ARG A 151 26.86 2.56 -3.41
CA ARG A 151 27.58 2.81 -2.15
C ARG A 151 26.90 3.95 -1.40
N VAL A 152 25.93 3.60 -0.56
CA VAL A 152 25.20 4.56 0.27
C VAL A 152 25.91 4.74 1.62
N SER A 153 26.18 5.99 1.99
CA SER A 153 26.55 6.36 3.36
C SER A 153 25.53 7.33 3.95
N VAL A 154 25.18 7.12 5.21
CA VAL A 154 24.31 8.00 5.99
C VAL A 154 25.19 8.97 6.75
N HIS A 155 24.95 10.27 6.56
CA HIS A 155 25.73 11.36 7.12
C HIS A 155 24.92 12.10 8.18
N CYS A 156 25.47 12.19 9.39
CA CYS A 156 24.91 12.96 10.49
C CYS A 156 26.02 13.80 11.10
N GLY A 157 25.84 15.12 11.18
CA GLY A 157 26.95 16.00 11.55
C GLY A 157 28.15 15.82 10.61
N LYS A 158 29.35 15.69 11.21
CA LYS A 158 30.62 15.41 10.52
C LYS A 158 30.92 13.92 10.41
N GLU A 159 30.07 13.07 10.97
CA GLU A 159 30.27 11.63 11.02
C GLU A 159 29.39 10.95 9.95
N ARG A 160 29.76 9.72 9.61
CA ARG A 160 29.02 8.91 8.64
C ARG A 160 29.19 7.43 8.92
N LEU A 161 28.17 6.65 8.60
CA LEU A 161 28.21 5.20 8.63
C LEU A 161 27.66 4.65 7.32
N SER A 162 28.07 3.43 6.96
CA SER A 162 27.46 2.70 5.85
C SER A 162 26.00 2.41 6.19
N ILE A 163 25.10 2.53 5.22
CA ILE A 163 23.69 2.14 5.42
C ILE A 163 23.56 0.66 5.84
N ARG A 164 24.50 -0.20 5.44
CA ARG A 164 24.54 -1.61 5.87
C ARG A 164 24.69 -1.75 7.38
N LEU A 165 25.42 -0.85 8.04
CA LEU A 165 25.51 -0.86 9.51
C LEU A 165 24.15 -0.51 10.13
N PHE A 166 23.41 0.44 9.54
CA PHE A 166 22.05 0.74 9.99
C PHE A 166 21.10 -0.44 9.81
N SER A 167 21.14 -1.13 8.67
CA SER A 167 20.36 -2.35 8.46
C SER A 167 20.72 -3.46 9.45
N GLY A 168 22.01 -3.65 9.74
CA GLY A 168 22.45 -4.62 10.75
C GLY A 168 21.99 -4.26 12.17
N MET A 169 22.05 -2.98 12.53
CA MET A 169 21.48 -2.49 13.80
C MET A 169 19.96 -2.69 13.86
N ALA A 170 19.27 -2.44 12.75
CA ALA A 170 17.82 -2.62 12.66
C ALA A 170 17.40 -4.07 12.85
N LEU A 171 18.10 -5.00 12.18
CA LEU A 171 17.85 -6.42 12.32
C LEU A 171 18.13 -6.91 13.76
N ALA A 172 19.20 -6.42 14.38
CA ALA A 172 19.51 -6.72 15.78
C ALA A 172 18.43 -6.19 16.75
N ALA A 173 17.90 -4.99 16.49
CA ALA A 173 16.84 -4.37 17.28
C ALA A 173 15.53 -5.16 17.16
N ASN A 174 15.14 -5.53 15.93
CA ASN A 174 13.94 -6.32 15.67
C ASN A 174 14.03 -7.70 16.33
N TYR A 175 15.17 -8.38 16.23
CA TYR A 175 15.38 -9.67 16.90
C TYR A 175 15.29 -9.55 18.43
N TRP A 176 15.87 -8.50 19.00
CA TRP A 176 15.74 -8.23 20.44
C TRP A 176 14.29 -7.97 20.86
N PHE A 177 13.57 -7.14 20.09
CA PHE A 177 12.17 -6.83 20.37
C PHE A 177 11.31 -8.08 20.33
N HIS A 178 11.47 -8.94 19.31
CA HIS A 178 10.74 -10.20 19.21
C HIS A 178 11.07 -11.16 20.36
N THR A 179 12.35 -11.40 20.65
CA THR A 179 12.74 -12.31 21.74
C THR A 179 12.26 -11.82 23.11
N MET A 180 12.32 -10.50 23.36
CA MET A 180 11.77 -9.89 24.57
C MET A 180 10.24 -10.02 24.63
N PHE A 181 9.55 -9.70 23.53
CA PHE A 181 8.09 -9.79 23.45
C PHE A 181 7.59 -11.20 23.74
N TYR A 182 8.17 -12.23 23.11
CA TYR A 182 7.80 -13.63 23.38
C TYR A 182 8.11 -14.05 24.83
N ALA A 183 9.25 -13.64 25.38
CA ALA A 183 9.59 -13.95 26.77
C ALA A 183 8.59 -13.30 27.75
N MET A 184 8.19 -12.06 27.49
CA MET A 184 7.18 -11.36 28.27
C MET A 184 5.81 -12.04 28.12
N GLN A 185 5.37 -12.29 26.89
CA GLN A 185 4.10 -12.96 26.62
C GLN A 185 4.02 -14.30 27.35
N HIS A 186 5.06 -15.13 27.24
CA HIS A 186 5.14 -16.41 27.94
C HIS A 186 5.07 -16.26 29.46
N PHE A 187 5.78 -15.30 30.04
CA PHE A 187 5.72 -15.01 31.48
C PHE A 187 4.29 -14.69 31.93
N TYR A 188 3.56 -13.82 31.21
CA TYR A 188 2.17 -13.48 31.56
C TYR A 188 1.16 -14.59 31.26
N THR A 189 1.49 -15.51 30.33
CA THR A 189 0.66 -16.71 30.11
C THR A 189 0.80 -17.68 31.30
N MET A 190 1.98 -17.73 31.90
CA MET A 190 2.28 -18.53 33.09
C MET A 190 1.87 -17.86 34.40
N HIS A 191 1.61 -16.54 34.37
CA HIS A 191 1.21 -15.71 35.52
C HIS A 191 -0.04 -14.87 35.20
N PRO A 192 -1.20 -15.50 34.95
CA PRO A 192 -2.44 -14.81 34.58
C PRO A 192 -2.97 -13.86 35.67
N GLU A 193 -2.50 -14.01 36.91
CA GLU A 193 -2.82 -13.13 38.05
C GLU A 193 -2.18 -11.73 37.94
N LEU A 194 -1.18 -11.56 37.09
CA LEU A 194 -0.52 -10.28 36.86
C LEU A 194 -1.07 -9.64 35.58
N SER A 195 -1.44 -8.36 35.64
CA SER A 195 -1.77 -7.61 34.42
C SER A 195 -0.56 -7.55 33.50
N GLY A 196 -0.70 -8.10 32.29
CA GLY A 196 0.31 -8.02 31.24
C GLY A 196 0.54 -6.57 30.79
N PRO A 197 1.78 -6.17 30.49
CA PRO A 197 2.08 -4.90 29.87
C PRO A 197 1.49 -4.92 28.47
N THR A 198 0.82 -3.84 28.12
CA THR A 198 0.45 -3.55 26.75
C THR A 198 1.72 -3.31 25.93
N ILE A 199 1.64 -3.46 24.60
CA ILE A 199 2.74 -3.06 23.67
C ILE A 199 3.18 -1.61 23.92
N ASN A 200 2.30 -0.78 24.49
CA ASN A 200 2.58 0.62 24.84
C ASN A 200 3.42 0.81 26.12
N ASP A 201 3.51 -0.19 27.00
CA ASP A 201 4.27 -0.09 28.26
C ASP A 201 5.77 -0.27 28.05
N VAL A 202 6.16 -1.03 27.02
CA VAL A 202 7.54 -1.10 26.56
C VAL A 202 7.83 0.15 25.74
N HIS A 203 8.48 1.16 26.34
CA HIS A 203 8.87 2.43 25.69
C HIS A 203 9.84 2.28 24.49
N ILE A 204 10.02 1.07 23.96
CA ILE A 204 10.85 0.75 22.81
C ILE A 204 9.90 0.29 21.72
N LYS A 205 9.57 1.19 20.81
CA LYS A 205 8.82 0.85 19.61
C LYS A 205 9.70 -0.02 18.71
N SER A 206 9.10 -1.02 18.06
CA SER A 206 9.75 -1.68 16.94
C SER A 206 10.14 -0.65 15.88
N ILE A 207 11.14 -0.96 15.07
CA ILE A 207 11.44 -0.11 13.92
C ILE A 207 10.22 -0.14 13.00
N ASP A 208 9.76 1.03 12.61
CA ASP A 208 8.60 1.13 11.74
C ASP A 208 8.90 0.52 10.37
N LYS A 209 7.86 0.02 9.72
CA LYS A 209 7.98 -0.69 8.45
C LYS A 209 8.64 0.17 7.36
N VAL A 210 8.41 1.48 7.38
CA VAL A 210 8.92 2.42 6.36
C VAL A 210 10.43 2.54 6.45
N SER A 211 10.93 2.81 7.64
CA SER A 211 12.36 2.90 7.91
C SER A 211 13.08 1.60 7.57
N HIS A 212 12.48 0.46 7.90
CA HIS A 212 13.03 -0.85 7.53
C HIS A 212 13.19 -1.00 6.02
N VAL A 213 12.13 -0.73 5.25
CA VAL A 213 12.13 -0.81 3.79
C VAL A 213 13.22 0.07 3.17
N LEU A 214 13.39 1.31 3.63
CA LEU A 214 14.43 2.20 3.10
C LEU A 214 15.85 1.73 3.43
N LEU A 215 16.09 1.26 4.65
CA LEU A 215 17.40 0.74 5.04
C LEU A 215 17.78 -0.49 4.22
N GLU A 216 16.82 -1.39 3.97
CA GLU A 216 17.02 -2.56 3.14
C GLU A 216 17.31 -2.19 1.69
N CYS A 217 16.47 -1.31 1.14
CA CYS A 217 16.57 -0.79 -0.22
C CYS A 217 17.96 -0.20 -0.51
N GLY A 218 18.51 0.63 0.39
CA GLY A 218 19.82 1.24 0.18
C GLY A 218 21.03 0.35 0.47
N SER A 219 20.84 -0.78 1.14
CA SER A 219 21.95 -1.65 1.56
C SER A 219 22.45 -2.60 0.48
N TRP A 220 21.62 -2.85 -0.53
CA TRP A 220 21.78 -3.94 -1.48
C TRP A 220 21.54 -3.47 -2.89
N VAL A 221 22.22 -4.10 -3.85
CA VAL A 221 21.83 -3.97 -5.26
C VAL A 221 20.57 -4.80 -5.42
N THR A 222 19.48 -4.14 -5.75
CA THR A 222 18.18 -4.74 -6.04
C THR A 222 18.03 -4.91 -7.54
N GLU A 223 17.44 -6.04 -7.94
CA GLU A 223 16.91 -6.18 -9.29
C GLU A 223 15.69 -5.27 -9.45
N LEU A 224 15.38 -4.91 -10.69
CA LEU A 224 14.18 -4.13 -10.99
C LEU A 224 12.94 -4.91 -10.54
N LEU A 225 11.93 -4.18 -10.08
CA LEU A 225 10.76 -4.74 -9.41
C LEU A 225 9.52 -4.64 -10.31
N PRO A 226 8.57 -5.57 -10.22
CA PRO A 226 7.25 -5.35 -10.80
C PRO A 226 6.62 -4.06 -10.22
N LEU A 227 5.88 -3.32 -11.05
CA LEU A 227 5.31 -2.01 -10.72
C LEU A 227 4.49 -2.05 -9.43
N GLU A 228 3.61 -3.03 -9.31
CA GLU A 228 2.76 -3.27 -8.16
C GLU A 228 3.56 -3.47 -6.86
N TYR A 229 4.68 -4.18 -6.92
CA TYR A 229 5.50 -4.45 -5.76
C TYR A 229 6.30 -3.20 -5.36
N ALA A 230 6.81 -2.45 -6.33
CA ALA A 230 7.50 -1.19 -6.08
C ALA A 230 6.57 -0.16 -5.41
N LEU A 231 5.34 -0.02 -5.91
CA LEU A 231 4.33 0.88 -5.34
C LEU A 231 3.96 0.50 -3.90
N GLN A 232 3.94 -0.80 -3.57
CA GLN A 232 3.71 -1.26 -2.19
C GLN A 232 4.83 -0.84 -1.23
N GLN A 233 6.09 -0.81 -1.68
CA GLN A 233 7.22 -0.44 -0.84
C GLN A 233 7.15 1.03 -0.41
N VAL A 234 6.63 1.89 -1.28
CA VAL A 234 6.59 3.34 -1.04
C VAL A 234 5.26 3.84 -0.49
N TRP A 235 4.30 2.95 -0.31
CA TRP A 235 2.94 3.26 0.11
C TRP A 235 2.85 4.13 1.37
N ASP A 236 3.66 3.84 2.39
CA ASP A 236 3.62 4.54 3.68
C ASP A 236 4.61 5.73 3.75
N LEU A 237 5.32 6.04 2.65
CA LEU A 237 6.27 7.16 2.60
C LEU A 237 5.57 8.52 2.42
N ASN A 238 5.97 9.53 3.15
CA ASN A 238 5.56 10.92 2.95
C ASN A 238 5.94 11.45 1.56
N TYR A 239 5.04 12.25 1.00
CA TYR A 239 5.22 12.97 -0.26
C TYR A 239 4.85 14.44 -0.08
N THR A 240 5.28 15.29 -1.00
CA THR A 240 4.79 16.68 -1.08
C THR A 240 3.77 16.81 -2.21
N ASP A 241 4.04 16.17 -3.35
CA ASP A 241 3.08 16.00 -4.43
C ASP A 241 2.63 14.53 -4.44
N PRO A 242 1.31 14.22 -4.39
CA PRO A 242 0.84 12.84 -4.39
C PRO A 242 1.35 12.02 -5.59
N ARG A 243 1.58 12.65 -6.75
CA ARG A 243 2.12 11.99 -7.94
C ARG A 243 3.52 11.41 -7.72
N ASP A 244 4.28 11.95 -6.75
CA ASP A 244 5.60 11.43 -6.38
C ASP A 244 5.54 9.99 -5.82
N LYS A 245 4.35 9.51 -5.42
CA LYS A 245 4.15 8.11 -5.05
C LYS A 245 4.36 7.14 -6.19
N VAL A 246 4.06 7.58 -7.41
CA VAL A 246 4.29 6.83 -8.64
C VAL A 246 5.66 7.19 -9.18
N TYR A 247 5.96 8.48 -9.34
CA TYR A 247 7.23 8.93 -9.93
C TYR A 247 8.46 8.57 -9.09
N GLY A 248 8.31 8.37 -7.79
CA GLY A 248 9.40 7.93 -6.91
C GLY A 248 9.83 6.48 -7.13
N VAL A 249 9.05 5.68 -7.88
CA VAL A 249 9.36 4.27 -8.13
C VAL A 249 9.57 3.91 -9.60
N ILE A 250 9.18 4.73 -10.57
CA ILE A 250 9.27 4.36 -12.00
C ILE A 250 10.66 3.89 -12.44
N SER A 251 11.72 4.40 -11.81
CA SER A 251 13.10 4.05 -12.14
C SER A 251 13.55 2.72 -11.55
N VAL A 252 12.81 2.20 -10.57
CA VAL A 252 13.07 0.92 -9.90
C VAL A 252 12.26 -0.22 -10.52
N VAL A 253 11.35 0.11 -11.43
CA VAL A 253 10.39 -0.82 -12.01
C VAL A 253 10.98 -1.53 -13.23
N ASP A 254 10.76 -2.84 -13.32
CA ASP A 254 10.94 -3.60 -14.55
C ASP A 254 9.70 -3.42 -15.41
N TRP A 255 9.86 -2.64 -16.48
CA TRP A 255 8.77 -2.36 -17.41
C TRP A 255 8.63 -3.46 -18.47
N GLU A 256 9.57 -4.39 -18.57
CA GLU A 256 9.60 -5.44 -19.59
C GLU A 256 9.32 -4.86 -21.01
N ASN A 257 8.21 -5.26 -21.64
CA ASN A 257 7.75 -4.79 -22.96
C ASN A 257 6.70 -3.67 -22.88
N LYS A 258 6.45 -3.11 -21.70
CA LYS A 258 5.44 -2.07 -21.48
C LYS A 258 6.06 -0.69 -21.66
N THR A 259 5.21 0.29 -21.98
CA THR A 259 5.64 1.70 -22.03
C THR A 259 5.76 2.22 -20.60
N PRO A 260 6.94 2.73 -20.17
CA PRO A 260 7.10 3.31 -18.85
C PRO A 260 6.23 4.55 -18.64
N ILE A 261 5.72 4.70 -17.41
CA ILE A 261 5.08 5.94 -16.98
C ILE A 261 6.17 7.00 -16.82
N CYS A 262 6.01 8.13 -17.53
CA CYS A 262 6.93 9.26 -17.46
C CYS A 262 6.42 10.32 -16.49
N PRO A 263 7.29 10.94 -15.66
CA PRO A 263 6.90 12.05 -14.80
C PRO A 263 6.43 13.25 -15.62
N ASP A 264 5.19 13.66 -15.39
CA ASP A 264 4.57 14.80 -16.03
C ASP A 264 3.70 15.54 -15.02
N TYR A 265 4.24 16.63 -14.48
CA TYR A 265 3.54 17.44 -13.48
C TYR A 265 2.45 18.35 -14.08
N THR A 266 2.22 18.29 -15.39
CA THR A 266 1.05 18.95 -16.03
C THR A 266 -0.20 18.08 -15.96
N LYS A 267 -0.04 16.75 -15.88
CA LYS A 267 -1.15 15.80 -15.71
C LYS A 267 -1.79 15.91 -14.34
N ASP A 268 -3.10 15.77 -14.29
CA ASP A 268 -3.81 15.67 -13.02
C ASP A 268 -3.57 14.30 -12.35
N ARG A 269 -4.00 14.16 -11.11
CA ARG A 269 -3.78 12.94 -10.32
C ARG A 269 -4.56 11.74 -10.89
N LEU A 270 -5.70 11.98 -11.55
CA LEU A 270 -6.56 10.94 -12.10
C LEU A 270 -5.96 10.34 -13.38
N GLU A 271 -5.34 11.17 -14.21
CA GLU A 271 -4.59 10.72 -15.37
C GLU A 271 -3.47 9.77 -14.96
N ILE A 272 -2.74 10.10 -13.88
CA ILE A 272 -1.67 9.24 -13.35
C ILE A 272 -2.23 7.93 -12.77
N ALA A 273 -3.36 7.98 -12.08
CA ALA A 273 -4.03 6.76 -11.61
C ALA A 273 -4.41 5.83 -12.77
N THR A 274 -4.96 6.41 -13.84
CA THR A 274 -5.38 5.69 -15.06
C THR A 274 -4.17 5.03 -15.75
N GLU A 275 -3.06 5.75 -15.86
CA GLU A 275 -1.80 5.22 -16.41
C GLU A 275 -1.24 4.06 -15.58
N VAL A 276 -1.25 4.20 -14.25
CA VAL A 276 -0.83 3.13 -13.34
C VAL A 276 -1.70 1.91 -13.55
N ILE A 277 -3.03 2.04 -13.50
CA ILE A 277 -3.94 0.89 -13.67
C ILE A 277 -3.76 0.26 -15.05
N GLY A 278 -3.62 1.06 -16.11
CA GLY A 278 -3.40 0.56 -17.48
C GLY A 278 -2.06 -0.16 -17.67
N ALA A 279 -1.04 0.14 -16.88
CA ALA A 279 0.25 -0.53 -16.92
C ALA A 279 0.25 -1.92 -16.25
N ILE A 280 -0.75 -2.25 -15.43
CA ILE A 280 -0.89 -3.56 -14.79
C ILE A 280 -1.75 -4.50 -15.66
N GLN A 281 -1.16 -5.62 -16.08
CA GLN A 281 -1.76 -6.57 -17.03
C GLN A 281 -2.48 -7.74 -16.35
N SER A 282 -2.11 -8.10 -15.12
CA SER A 282 -2.69 -9.19 -14.34
C SER A 282 -3.57 -8.66 -13.21
N SER A 283 -4.78 -9.18 -13.11
CA SER A 283 -5.73 -8.83 -12.06
C SER A 283 -5.36 -9.31 -10.67
N GLN A 284 -4.48 -10.31 -10.55
CA GLN A 284 -4.02 -10.81 -9.24
C GLN A 284 -3.29 -9.74 -8.41
N ASP A 285 -2.91 -8.61 -9.01
CA ASP A 285 -2.20 -7.51 -8.36
C ASP A 285 -3.07 -6.27 -8.12
N LEU A 286 -4.34 -6.30 -8.53
CA LEU A 286 -5.30 -5.20 -8.37
C LEU A 286 -5.37 -4.63 -6.94
N PRO A 287 -5.35 -5.42 -5.84
CA PRO A 287 -5.33 -4.89 -4.48
C PRO A 287 -4.09 -4.05 -4.15
N LYS A 288 -2.94 -4.39 -4.76
CA LYS A 288 -1.65 -3.73 -4.54
C LYS A 288 -1.62 -2.36 -5.23
N VAL A 289 -2.15 -2.33 -6.44
CA VAL A 289 -2.30 -1.13 -7.29
C VAL A 289 -3.34 -0.19 -6.72
N GLU A 290 -4.47 -0.73 -6.27
CA GLU A 290 -5.53 0.03 -5.64
C GLU A 290 -5.04 0.78 -4.42
N LYS A 291 -4.19 0.13 -3.61
CA LYS A 291 -3.47 0.83 -2.55
C LYS A 291 -2.81 2.03 -3.20
N ALA A 292 -1.76 1.83 -4.01
CA ALA A 292 -0.98 2.90 -4.66
C ALA A 292 -1.81 4.08 -5.21
N VAL A 293 -2.87 3.79 -5.95
CA VAL A 293 -3.80 4.78 -6.53
C VAL A 293 -4.48 5.62 -5.45
N ARG A 294 -4.91 5.05 -4.32
CA ARG A 294 -5.47 5.81 -3.19
C ARG A 294 -4.48 6.83 -2.61
N SER A 295 -3.17 6.56 -2.64
CA SER A 295 -2.19 7.52 -2.12
C SER A 295 -2.00 8.73 -3.02
N LEU A 296 -2.58 8.72 -4.21
CA LEU A 296 -2.66 9.89 -5.07
C LEU A 296 -3.63 10.95 -4.51
N ASP A 297 -4.28 10.73 -3.36
CA ASP A 297 -5.10 11.75 -2.68
C ASP A 297 -6.13 12.34 -3.66
N LEU A 298 -6.87 11.45 -4.32
CA LEU A 298 -7.83 11.80 -5.36
C LEU A 298 -9.16 12.33 -4.80
N ILE A 299 -9.34 12.20 -3.49
CA ILE A 299 -10.55 12.61 -2.79
C ILE A 299 -10.54 14.12 -2.61
N ASP A 300 -11.68 14.72 -2.93
CA ASP A 300 -11.86 16.18 -2.92
C ASP A 300 -10.86 16.92 -3.85
N HIS A 301 -10.14 16.20 -4.72
CA HIS A 301 -9.28 16.78 -5.74
C HIS A 301 -10.13 17.37 -6.86
N PRO A 302 -9.95 18.65 -7.24
CA PRO A 302 -10.69 19.29 -8.33
C PRO A 302 -10.15 18.79 -9.68
N SER A 303 -10.40 17.53 -10.03
CA SER A 303 -10.17 17.00 -11.37
C SER A 303 -11.43 17.22 -12.20
N HIS A 304 -11.32 17.99 -13.29
CA HIS A 304 -12.40 18.12 -14.26
C HIS A 304 -12.75 16.75 -14.86
N GLN A 305 -11.77 15.87 -15.05
CA GLN A 305 -12.00 14.53 -15.57
C GLN A 305 -12.80 13.67 -14.56
N LEU A 306 -12.46 13.72 -13.27
CA LEU A 306 -13.25 13.04 -12.23
C LEU A 306 -14.67 13.61 -12.15
N ALA A 307 -14.80 14.94 -12.13
CA ALA A 307 -16.09 15.61 -12.10
C ALA A 307 -16.92 15.32 -13.37
N GLU A 308 -16.29 15.28 -14.54
CA GLU A 308 -16.93 14.94 -15.81
C GLU A 308 -17.32 13.47 -15.87
N ALA A 309 -16.50 12.55 -15.37
CA ALA A 309 -16.85 11.13 -15.22
C ALA A 309 -18.08 10.98 -14.33
N ILE A 310 -18.09 11.65 -13.16
CA ILE A 310 -19.23 11.72 -12.25
C ILE A 310 -20.46 12.35 -12.93
N GLN A 311 -20.29 13.44 -13.69
CA GLN A 311 -21.40 14.10 -14.39
C GLN A 311 -21.93 13.30 -15.58
N ARG A 312 -21.07 12.64 -16.36
CA ARG A 312 -21.46 11.75 -17.46
C ARG A 312 -22.34 10.64 -16.91
N ARG A 313 -21.99 10.05 -15.75
CA ARG A 313 -22.83 9.08 -15.03
C ARG A 313 -24.19 9.64 -14.67
N ARG A 314 -24.25 10.86 -14.13
CA ARG A 314 -25.52 11.53 -13.78
C ARG A 314 -26.42 11.76 -15.00
N ARG A 315 -25.85 11.87 -16.21
CA ARG A 315 -26.60 12.15 -17.46
C ARG A 315 -26.96 10.89 -18.25
N SER A 316 -26.22 9.79 -18.15
CA SER A 316 -26.30 8.66 -19.07
C SER A 316 -27.34 7.59 -18.74
N SER A 317 -28.53 8.00 -18.30
CA SER A 317 -29.70 7.10 -18.18
C SER A 317 -30.45 6.85 -19.49
N GLN A 318 -29.92 7.22 -20.68
CA GLN A 318 -30.73 7.24 -21.90
C GLN A 318 -30.18 6.63 -23.20
N HIS A 319 -28.89 6.33 -23.41
CA HIS A 319 -28.42 5.82 -24.73
C HIS A 319 -27.44 4.63 -24.64
N PRO A 320 -27.56 3.60 -25.50
CA PRO A 320 -26.63 2.48 -25.59
C PRO A 320 -25.39 2.82 -26.44
N VAL A 321 -24.20 2.30 -26.09
CA VAL A 321 -22.97 2.46 -26.90
C VAL A 321 -22.21 1.14 -27.09
N ASN A 322 -21.65 1.07 -28.30
CA ASN A 322 -20.70 0.16 -28.94
C ASN A 322 -19.89 -0.83 -28.06
N THR A 323 -20.15 -2.11 -28.25
CA THR A 323 -19.55 -3.30 -27.61
C THR A 323 -18.09 -3.61 -27.97
N ASN A 324 -17.38 -2.73 -28.69
CA ASN A 324 -16.05 -3.00 -29.24
C ASN A 324 -14.85 -2.52 -28.40
N GLN A 325 -15.06 -1.92 -27.22
CA GLN A 325 -13.96 -1.56 -26.30
C GLN A 325 -13.56 -2.73 -25.38
N LYS A 326 -12.97 -3.79 -25.96
CA LYS A 326 -12.42 -4.93 -25.20
C LYS A 326 -11.02 -4.68 -24.60
N GLN A 327 -10.35 -3.56 -24.90
CA GLN A 327 -8.89 -3.47 -24.75
C GLN A 327 -8.32 -2.86 -23.46
N ALA A 328 -9.12 -2.53 -22.44
CA ALA A 328 -8.57 -2.03 -21.17
C ALA A 328 -9.52 -2.29 -19.98
N ARG A 329 -9.69 -3.56 -19.59
CA ARG A 329 -10.51 -3.96 -18.44
C ARG A 329 -9.70 -4.77 -17.45
N THR A 330 -9.89 -4.48 -16.16
CA THR A 330 -9.33 -5.27 -15.06
C THR A 330 -10.35 -6.33 -14.66
N GLN A 331 -10.00 -7.61 -14.72
CA GLN A 331 -10.89 -8.73 -14.38
C GLN A 331 -10.53 -9.36 -13.04
N ASP A 332 -11.34 -9.27 -12.00
CA ASP A 332 -11.02 -9.92 -10.73
C ASP A 332 -12.11 -10.84 -10.22
N SER A 333 -11.75 -11.79 -9.37
CA SER A 333 -12.72 -12.70 -8.77
C SER A 333 -13.30 -12.10 -7.49
N PHE A 334 -14.62 -12.10 -7.41
CA PHE A 334 -15.43 -11.71 -6.27
C PHE A 334 -16.16 -12.94 -5.72
N GLN A 335 -16.46 -12.89 -4.43
CA GLN A 335 -17.37 -13.82 -3.79
C GLN A 335 -18.80 -13.28 -3.94
N GLY A 336 -19.72 -14.11 -4.41
CA GLY A 336 -21.08 -13.72 -4.76
C GLY A 336 -22.13 -14.46 -3.93
N TRP A 337 -23.12 -13.70 -3.45
CA TRP A 337 -24.31 -14.21 -2.77
C TRP A 337 -25.57 -13.62 -3.40
N LEU A 338 -26.62 -14.44 -3.53
CA LEU A 338 -27.92 -14.01 -4.02
C LEU A 338 -28.67 -13.25 -2.92
N LEU A 339 -29.20 -12.07 -3.22
CA LEU A 339 -30.04 -11.29 -2.33
C LEU A 339 -31.50 -11.72 -2.49
N ALA A 340 -32.12 -12.13 -1.39
CA ALA A 340 -33.54 -12.45 -1.29
C ALA A 340 -34.26 -11.43 -0.38
N GLN A 341 -35.59 -11.35 -0.51
CA GLN A 341 -36.41 -10.53 0.36
C GLN A 341 -37.56 -11.38 0.93
N GLU A 342 -37.58 -11.56 2.26
CA GLU A 342 -38.62 -12.28 3.01
C GLU A 342 -39.27 -11.32 4.02
N GLU A 343 -40.61 -11.22 4.01
CA GLU A 343 -41.37 -10.36 4.93
C GLU A 343 -40.89 -8.88 4.98
N GLY A 344 -40.38 -8.37 3.85
CA GLY A 344 -39.84 -7.01 3.74
C GLY A 344 -38.40 -6.84 4.25
N LYS A 345 -37.78 -7.88 4.79
CA LYS A 345 -36.37 -7.91 5.22
C LYS A 345 -35.51 -8.58 4.16
N TRP A 346 -34.27 -8.12 4.03
CA TRP A 346 -33.32 -8.70 3.08
C TRP A 346 -32.51 -9.80 3.75
N GLU A 347 -32.21 -10.85 2.98
CA GLU A 347 -31.42 -12.00 3.41
C GLU A 347 -30.43 -12.41 2.30
N LEU A 348 -29.30 -13.01 2.67
CA LEU A 348 -28.37 -13.65 1.73
C LEU A 348 -28.78 -15.13 1.59
N SER A 349 -29.04 -15.56 0.36
CA SER A 349 -29.31 -16.96 0.07
C SER A 349 -28.03 -17.78 0.35
N HIS A 350 -28.18 -18.91 1.06
CA HIS A 350 -27.12 -19.86 1.47
C HIS A 350 -26.36 -19.60 2.80
N SER A 351 -26.80 -18.67 3.66
CA SER A 351 -26.28 -18.60 5.04
C SER A 351 -26.73 -19.83 5.86
N PRO A 352 -25.84 -20.52 6.62
CA PRO A 352 -26.24 -21.61 7.51
C PRO A 352 -27.26 -21.14 8.57
N PRO A 353 -28.09 -22.05 9.13
CA PRO A 353 -29.24 -21.72 9.99
C PRO A 353 -28.89 -21.16 11.39
N TYR A 354 -27.64 -20.80 11.66
CA TYR A 354 -27.25 -20.20 12.93
C TYR A 354 -27.51 -18.69 12.90
N ASP A 355 -28.45 -18.28 13.77
CA ASP A 355 -28.95 -16.92 13.99
C ASP A 355 -28.99 -16.05 12.73
N LYS A 356 -30.17 -16.03 12.07
CA LYS A 356 -30.58 -15.06 11.05
C LYS A 356 -30.36 -13.61 11.54
N ALA A 357 -29.12 -13.16 11.59
CA ALA A 357 -28.78 -11.81 11.97
C ALA A 357 -29.36 -10.90 10.88
N PRO A 358 -30.24 -9.95 11.24
CA PRO A 358 -30.97 -9.19 10.24
C PRO A 358 -30.00 -8.35 9.41
N ILE A 359 -30.00 -8.57 8.10
CA ILE A 359 -29.36 -7.63 7.16
C ILE A 359 -30.26 -6.41 7.11
N SER A 360 -29.83 -5.34 7.78
CA SER A 360 -30.58 -4.08 7.77
C SER A 360 -30.34 -3.35 6.46
N VAL A 361 -31.32 -3.40 5.57
CA VAL A 361 -31.34 -2.58 4.36
C VAL A 361 -32.16 -1.33 4.65
N GLN A 362 -31.45 -0.20 4.73
CA GLN A 362 -32.05 1.08 5.03
C GLN A 362 -32.24 1.87 3.74
N SER A 363 -33.49 2.27 3.45
CA SER A 363 -33.78 3.33 2.48
C SER A 363 -33.60 4.68 3.19
N LEU A 364 -32.77 5.55 2.62
CA LEU A 364 -32.14 6.64 3.37
C LEU A 364 -33.05 7.82 3.76
N GLY A 365 -34.31 7.84 3.31
CA GLY A 365 -35.15 9.04 3.43
C GLY A 365 -35.65 9.35 4.84
N GLU A 366 -35.79 8.36 5.72
CA GLU A 366 -36.69 8.52 6.88
C GLU A 366 -36.04 8.42 8.28
N HIS A 367 -34.80 7.93 8.43
CA HIS A 367 -34.24 7.62 9.76
C HIS A 367 -33.05 8.48 10.24
N LEU A 368 -32.33 9.20 9.37
CA LEU A 368 -31.14 9.94 9.81
C LEU A 368 -31.44 11.26 10.53
N SER A 369 -32.71 11.72 10.57
CA SER A 369 -33.12 12.86 11.39
C SER A 369 -33.35 12.53 12.87
N SER A 370 -33.41 11.25 13.27
CA SER A 370 -33.62 10.88 14.68
C SER A 370 -32.30 10.58 15.36
N ARG A 371 -31.91 11.48 16.26
CA ARG A 371 -30.72 11.44 17.14
C ARG A 371 -30.75 10.33 18.21
N GLU A 372 -31.42 9.22 17.93
CA GLU A 372 -31.70 8.11 18.84
C GLU A 372 -31.39 6.76 18.17
N ALA A 373 -30.15 6.56 17.75
CA ALA A 373 -29.61 5.21 17.61
C ALA A 373 -28.83 4.90 18.90
N SER A 374 -29.56 4.44 19.91
CA SER A 374 -28.99 3.91 21.15
C SER A 374 -28.06 2.74 20.83
N ALA A 375 -26.96 2.67 21.58
CA ALA A 375 -25.95 1.64 21.55
C ALA A 375 -26.52 0.22 21.69
N GLU A 376 -26.77 -0.45 20.56
CA GLU A 376 -26.99 -1.91 20.49
C GLU A 376 -26.95 -2.47 19.04
N THR A 377 -26.38 -1.76 18.06
CA THR A 377 -26.15 -2.31 16.71
C THR A 377 -24.90 -3.20 16.67
N SER A 378 -24.97 -4.34 17.36
CA SER A 378 -23.92 -5.36 17.41
C SER A 378 -24.02 -6.41 16.29
N ALA A 379 -24.54 -6.09 15.10
CA ALA A 379 -24.72 -7.08 14.04
C ALA A 379 -24.37 -6.56 12.64
N HIS A 380 -23.40 -7.23 12.03
CA HIS A 380 -23.21 -7.44 10.59
C HIS A 380 -24.20 -6.73 9.63
N THR A 381 -24.01 -5.44 9.37
CA THR A 381 -24.92 -4.64 8.53
C THR A 381 -24.39 -4.47 7.10
N ILE A 382 -25.28 -4.59 6.11
CA ILE A 382 -25.05 -4.27 4.69
C ILE A 382 -26.07 -3.22 4.27
N ILE A 383 -25.59 -2.11 3.73
CA ILE A 383 -26.42 -1.04 3.20
C ILE A 383 -26.41 -1.17 1.68
N LEU A 384 -27.61 -1.36 1.11
CA LEU A 384 -27.81 -1.62 -0.31
C LEU A 384 -28.28 -0.34 -1.04
N PRO A 385 -27.94 -0.18 -2.32
CA PRO A 385 -28.45 0.91 -3.12
C PRO A 385 -29.98 0.80 -3.31
N PRO A 386 -30.76 1.90 -3.39
CA PRO A 386 -32.22 1.85 -3.59
C PRO A 386 -32.64 1.19 -4.91
N THR A 387 -31.71 1.06 -5.85
CA THR A 387 -31.93 0.37 -7.13
C THR A 387 -31.86 -1.15 -7.03
N THR A 388 -31.46 -1.70 -5.86
CA THR A 388 -31.37 -3.14 -5.62
C THR A 388 -32.74 -3.79 -5.63
N GLN A 389 -32.82 -4.96 -6.25
CA GLN A 389 -34.02 -5.78 -6.38
C GLN A 389 -33.76 -7.19 -5.83
N ALA A 390 -34.83 -7.86 -5.37
CA ALA A 390 -34.74 -9.27 -5.00
C ALA A 390 -34.28 -10.08 -6.22
N GLY A 391 -33.29 -10.95 -6.05
CA GLY A 391 -32.61 -11.66 -7.13
C GLY A 391 -31.32 -11.00 -7.64
N ASP A 392 -31.01 -9.77 -7.21
CA ASP A 392 -29.67 -9.20 -7.41
C ASP A 392 -28.62 -9.92 -6.55
N TRP A 393 -27.35 -9.73 -6.87
CA TRP A 393 -26.22 -10.40 -6.25
C TRP A 393 -25.35 -9.40 -5.49
N LEU A 394 -24.99 -9.73 -4.25
CA LEU A 394 -23.94 -9.05 -3.53
C LEU A 394 -22.60 -9.67 -3.93
N LEU A 395 -21.76 -8.89 -4.61
CA LEU A 395 -20.42 -9.28 -5.05
C LEU A 395 -19.40 -8.59 -4.16
N VAL A 396 -18.66 -9.36 -3.37
CA VAL A 396 -17.70 -8.86 -2.40
C VAL A 396 -16.30 -9.30 -2.76
N LYS A 397 -15.37 -8.35 -2.74
CA LYS A 397 -13.95 -8.63 -2.83
C LYS A 397 -13.20 -8.01 -1.66
N TYR A 398 -12.50 -8.87 -0.94
CA TYR A 398 -11.63 -8.46 0.15
C TYR A 398 -10.24 -8.11 -0.39
N LEU A 399 -9.77 -6.90 -0.07
CA LEU A 399 -8.50 -6.39 -0.58
C LEU A 399 -7.49 -6.18 0.56
N SER A 400 -7.98 -5.78 1.74
CA SER A 400 -7.21 -5.66 2.98
C SER A 400 -8.15 -5.63 4.19
N LYS A 401 -7.61 -5.62 5.43
CA LYS A 401 -8.29 -5.58 6.77
C LYS A 401 -9.36 -4.51 7.03
N ASP A 402 -9.70 -3.80 6.01
CA ASP A 402 -9.69 -2.37 6.03
C ASP A 402 -10.45 -1.98 4.75
N LEU A 403 -10.22 -2.66 3.63
CA LEU A 403 -10.83 -2.34 2.34
C LEU A 403 -11.59 -3.52 1.76
N CYS A 404 -12.88 -3.29 1.55
CA CYS A 404 -13.81 -4.21 0.97
C CYS A 404 -14.53 -3.51 -0.18
N LEU A 405 -14.44 -4.06 -1.40
CA LEU A 405 -15.26 -3.60 -2.52
C LEU A 405 -16.52 -4.45 -2.56
N ALA A 406 -17.67 -3.81 -2.40
CA ALA A 406 -18.98 -4.45 -2.49
C ALA A 406 -19.75 -3.85 -3.66
N LEU A 407 -20.13 -4.70 -4.61
CA LEU A 407 -20.88 -4.34 -5.80
C LEU A 407 -22.20 -5.11 -5.80
N ILE A 408 -23.22 -4.52 -6.43
CA ILE A 408 -24.50 -5.18 -6.67
C ILE A 408 -24.56 -5.56 -8.14
N GLY A 409 -24.69 -6.86 -8.43
CA GLY A 409 -24.79 -7.41 -9.78
C GLY A 409 -26.22 -7.85 -10.09
N ARG A 410 -26.76 -7.49 -11.25
CA ARG A 410 -28.05 -7.96 -11.73
C ARG A 410 -27.87 -8.93 -12.88
N GLN A 411 -28.36 -10.16 -12.71
CA GLN A 411 -28.24 -11.18 -13.74
C GLN A 411 -29.14 -10.86 -14.94
N GLN A 412 -28.56 -10.93 -16.14
CA GLN A 412 -29.22 -10.76 -17.43
C GLN A 412 -29.60 -12.11 -18.03
N ALA A 413 -30.47 -12.09 -19.05
CA ALA A 413 -30.94 -13.29 -19.73
C ALA A 413 -29.82 -14.11 -20.41
N ASP A 414 -28.68 -13.48 -20.72
CA ASP A 414 -27.49 -14.12 -21.29
C ASP A 414 -26.54 -14.72 -20.24
N GLY A 415 -26.90 -14.65 -18.96
CA GLY A 415 -26.13 -15.20 -17.84
C GLY A 415 -25.05 -14.28 -17.27
N ARG A 416 -24.83 -13.11 -17.88
CA ARG A 416 -23.90 -12.09 -17.35
C ARG A 416 -24.58 -11.22 -16.31
N PHE A 417 -23.80 -10.57 -15.47
CA PHE A 417 -24.28 -9.65 -14.45
C PHE A 417 -23.92 -8.23 -14.86
N ASP A 418 -24.93 -7.38 -15.00
CA ASP A 418 -24.67 -5.95 -15.05
C ASP A 418 -24.36 -5.48 -13.63
N ILE A 419 -23.29 -4.70 -13.47
CA ILE A 419 -23.08 -4.01 -12.20
C ILE A 419 -24.13 -2.88 -12.13
N VAL A 420 -24.95 -2.88 -11.08
CA VAL A 420 -26.09 -1.95 -10.94
C VAL A 420 -25.98 -1.03 -9.74
N GLY A 421 -24.93 -1.19 -8.92
CA GLY A 421 -24.69 -0.30 -7.79
C GLY A 421 -23.52 -0.75 -6.91
N LYS A 422 -23.21 0.06 -5.90
CA LYS A 422 -22.21 -0.21 -4.88
C LYS A 422 -22.91 -0.48 -3.54
N GLY A 423 -22.52 -1.54 -2.86
CA GLY A 423 -22.95 -1.83 -1.50
C GLY A 423 -21.97 -1.25 -0.47
N VAL A 424 -22.44 -1.07 0.77
CA VAL A 424 -21.59 -0.69 1.90
C VAL A 424 -21.71 -1.76 2.98
N ILE A 425 -20.58 -2.36 3.38
CA ILE A 425 -20.55 -3.50 4.30
C ILE A 425 -19.81 -3.11 5.58
N SER A 426 -20.36 -3.48 6.74
CA SER A 426 -19.69 -3.32 8.03
C SER A 426 -18.40 -4.16 8.15
N PRO A 427 -17.32 -3.64 8.77
CA PRO A 427 -16.07 -4.38 8.93
C PRO A 427 -16.21 -5.71 9.70
N SER A 428 -17.17 -5.82 10.61
CA SER A 428 -17.41 -7.07 11.34
C SER A 428 -18.04 -8.16 10.47
N LEU A 429 -18.79 -7.81 9.42
CA LEU A 429 -19.38 -8.77 8.49
C LEU A 429 -18.40 -9.27 7.44
N SER A 430 -17.37 -8.47 7.09
CA SER A 430 -16.36 -8.93 6.14
C SER A 430 -15.55 -10.14 6.63
N ASP A 431 -15.41 -10.32 7.94
CA ASP A 431 -14.70 -11.46 8.54
C ASP A 431 -15.59 -12.73 8.61
N VAL A 432 -16.91 -12.60 8.52
CA VAL A 432 -17.86 -13.73 8.53
C VAL A 432 -18.05 -14.28 7.12
N LEU A 433 -18.20 -13.41 6.12
CA LEU A 433 -18.40 -13.78 4.72
C LEU A 433 -17.23 -14.57 4.10
N SER A 434 -16.07 -14.65 4.76
CA SER A 434 -14.92 -15.40 4.25
C SER A 434 -15.02 -16.92 4.44
N ASP A 435 -15.88 -17.40 5.36
CA ASP A 435 -15.96 -18.83 5.75
C ASP A 435 -17.16 -19.59 5.15
N ASP A 436 -18.05 -18.92 4.41
CA ASP A 436 -19.34 -19.47 3.92
C ASP A 436 -19.31 -20.03 2.48
N ASP A 437 -20.33 -20.85 2.13
CA ASP A 437 -20.65 -21.27 0.75
C ASP A 437 -20.96 -20.04 -0.12
N HIS A 438 -19.99 -19.64 -0.96
CA HIS A 438 -20.09 -18.52 -1.87
C HIS A 438 -19.89 -18.97 -3.32
N THR A 439 -20.44 -18.21 -4.26
CA THR A 439 -20.17 -18.44 -5.68
C THR A 439 -19.04 -17.54 -6.15
N LEU A 440 -18.10 -18.07 -6.93
CA LEU A 440 -17.06 -17.24 -7.54
C LEU A 440 -17.59 -16.55 -8.80
N VAL A 441 -17.44 -15.23 -8.84
CA VAL A 441 -17.90 -14.38 -9.94
C VAL A 441 -16.74 -13.54 -10.43
N ASP A 442 -16.42 -13.57 -11.72
CA ASP A 442 -15.38 -12.74 -12.31
C ASP A 442 -15.98 -11.40 -12.75
N VAL A 443 -15.53 -10.31 -12.13
CA VAL A 443 -15.97 -8.94 -12.41
C VAL A 443 -14.93 -8.22 -13.27
N HIS A 444 -15.36 -7.69 -14.40
CA HIS A 444 -14.54 -6.95 -15.34
C HIS A 444 -14.85 -5.45 -15.24
N LEU A 445 -14.00 -4.69 -14.54
CA LEU A 445 -14.14 -3.23 -14.38
C LEU A 445 -13.35 -2.47 -15.46
N GLY A 446 -13.98 -1.47 -16.08
CA GLY A 446 -13.26 -0.48 -16.89
C GLY A 446 -12.34 0.37 -16.01
N ILE A 447 -11.18 0.81 -16.54
CA ILE A 447 -10.18 1.56 -15.75
C ILE A 447 -10.79 2.82 -15.12
N GLU A 448 -11.60 3.58 -15.87
CA GLU A 448 -12.28 4.78 -15.37
C GLU A 448 -13.27 4.43 -14.24
N ASP A 449 -14.12 3.41 -14.44
CA ASP A 449 -15.08 2.96 -13.43
C ASP A 449 -14.39 2.47 -12.15
N PHE A 450 -13.33 1.67 -12.31
CA PHE A 450 -12.50 1.18 -11.21
C PHE A 450 -11.85 2.31 -10.42
N THR A 451 -11.28 3.30 -11.12
CA THR A 451 -10.60 4.41 -10.48
C THR A 451 -11.57 5.22 -9.63
N VAL A 452 -12.78 5.50 -10.12
CA VAL A 452 -13.74 6.26 -9.30
C VAL A 452 -14.29 5.43 -8.14
N LEU A 453 -14.56 4.14 -8.32
CA LEU A 453 -15.01 3.25 -7.23
C LEU A 453 -14.04 3.27 -6.04
N ILE A 454 -12.74 3.29 -6.34
CA ILE A 454 -11.66 3.39 -5.36
C ILE A 454 -11.67 4.75 -4.70
N CYS A 455 -11.63 5.81 -5.50
CA CYS A 455 -11.36 7.16 -5.04
C CYS A 455 -12.53 7.74 -4.25
N GLU A 456 -13.79 7.40 -4.52
CA GLU A 456 -14.87 7.91 -3.67
C GLU A 456 -14.85 7.33 -2.24
N GLY A 457 -14.14 6.21 -2.02
CA GLY A 457 -14.19 5.27 -0.89
C GLY A 457 -13.69 5.68 0.52
N GLU A 458 -13.36 6.93 0.84
CA GLU A 458 -12.78 7.26 2.17
C GLU A 458 -13.79 7.57 3.29
N GLY A 459 -15.08 7.61 3.00
CA GLY A 459 -16.11 7.81 4.01
C GLY A 459 -16.33 6.59 4.90
N SER A 460 -15.62 6.53 6.03
CA SER A 460 -15.87 5.66 7.20
C SER A 460 -15.32 4.22 7.17
N ARG A 461 -14.15 4.07 7.77
CA ARG A 461 -13.70 2.79 8.35
C ARG A 461 -14.04 2.62 9.83
N ARG A 462 -14.64 3.62 10.47
CA ARG A 462 -14.81 3.59 11.94
C ARG A 462 -16.20 3.94 12.45
N ASP A 463 -17.05 4.56 11.64
CA ASP A 463 -18.43 4.82 12.05
C ASP A 463 -19.30 5.24 10.84
N PHE A 464 -20.35 4.48 10.54
CA PHE A 464 -21.33 4.87 9.52
C PHE A 464 -22.06 6.18 9.88
N SER A 465 -21.95 6.64 11.12
CA SER A 465 -22.53 7.90 11.59
C SER A 465 -21.86 9.17 11.03
N HIS A 466 -20.68 9.05 10.41
CA HIS A 466 -19.85 10.21 10.00
C HIS A 466 -19.71 10.41 8.48
N ILE A 467 -20.39 9.61 7.64
CA ILE A 467 -20.44 9.90 6.21
C ILE A 467 -21.44 11.05 5.98
N PRO A 468 -21.05 12.17 5.35
CA PRO A 468 -22.01 13.21 4.96
C PRO A 468 -23.15 12.66 4.10
N ASP A 469 -24.39 13.12 4.31
CA ASP A 469 -25.59 12.61 3.62
C ASP A 469 -25.48 12.70 2.08
N ASP A 470 -24.81 13.72 1.56
CA ASP A 470 -24.58 13.92 0.13
C ASP A 470 -23.63 12.86 -0.47
N LYS A 471 -22.53 12.56 0.22
CA LYS A 471 -21.63 11.46 -0.16
C LYS A 471 -22.36 10.13 -0.03
N PHE A 472 -23.09 9.90 1.06
CA PHE A 472 -23.77 8.63 1.32
C PHE A 472 -24.90 8.34 0.32
N THR A 473 -25.66 9.36 -0.08
CA THR A 473 -26.65 9.26 -1.16
C THR A 473 -26.00 8.93 -2.50
N GLU A 474 -24.81 9.49 -2.80
CA GLU A 474 -24.04 9.13 -4.00
C GLU A 474 -23.66 7.64 -3.98
N TYR A 475 -23.07 7.11 -2.89
CA TYR A 475 -22.74 5.68 -2.76
C TYR A 475 -23.94 4.77 -3.08
N LEU A 476 -25.10 5.10 -2.50
CA LEU A 476 -26.29 4.30 -2.56
C LEU A 476 -27.10 4.52 -3.85
N GLU A 477 -26.90 5.57 -4.64
CA GLU A 477 -27.59 5.74 -5.94
C GLU A 477 -26.64 5.83 -7.16
N THR A 478 -25.43 5.24 -7.05
CA THR A 478 -24.33 5.31 -8.06
C THR A 478 -24.58 4.64 -9.43
N ARG A 479 -25.48 3.65 -9.56
CA ARG A 479 -25.67 2.80 -10.78
C ARG A 479 -24.38 2.48 -11.56
N VAL A 480 -23.40 1.93 -10.84
CA VAL A 480 -22.01 1.71 -11.29
C VAL A 480 -21.95 1.08 -12.67
N CYS A 481 -21.27 1.75 -13.61
CA CYS A 481 -21.33 1.61 -15.09
C CYS A 481 -22.44 2.45 -15.71
N GLY A 482 -22.17 3.76 -15.84
CA GLY A 482 -23.08 4.70 -16.51
C GLY A 482 -23.35 4.39 -17.99
N GLN A 483 -22.71 3.36 -18.56
CA GLN A 483 -22.98 2.82 -19.88
C GLN A 483 -23.08 1.28 -19.80
N PRO A 484 -24.16 0.67 -20.31
CA PRO A 484 -24.27 -0.80 -20.38
C PRO A 484 -23.05 -1.44 -21.04
N GLY A 485 -22.42 -2.39 -20.33
CA GLY A 485 -21.27 -3.13 -20.81
C GLY A 485 -19.90 -2.45 -20.62
N SER A 486 -19.79 -1.29 -19.95
CA SER A 486 -18.48 -0.70 -19.58
C SER A 486 -17.76 -1.57 -18.53
N SER A 487 -18.50 -2.02 -17.52
CA SER A 487 -18.11 -3.11 -16.62
C SER A 487 -19.26 -4.11 -16.44
N TYR A 488 -18.92 -5.37 -16.20
CA TYR A 488 -19.89 -6.46 -16.03
C TYR A 488 -19.27 -7.56 -15.16
N ALA A 489 -20.05 -8.57 -14.76
CA ALA A 489 -19.53 -9.78 -14.16
C ALA A 489 -20.04 -11.05 -14.87
N GLU A 490 -19.33 -12.15 -14.70
CA GLU A 490 -19.69 -13.47 -15.23
C GLU A 490 -19.47 -14.53 -14.15
N LEU A 491 -20.31 -15.55 -14.12
CA LEU A 491 -20.08 -16.70 -13.23
C LEU A 491 -18.79 -17.40 -13.64
N ARG A 492 -17.94 -17.67 -12.66
CA ARG A 492 -16.73 -18.46 -12.89
C ARG A 492 -17.15 -19.92 -13.04
N GLY A 493 -17.37 -20.36 -14.28
CA GLY A 493 -17.85 -21.71 -14.58
C GLY A 493 -16.97 -22.80 -13.95
N ILE A 494 -17.57 -23.94 -13.58
CA ILE A 494 -16.80 -25.15 -13.24
C ILE A 494 -15.98 -25.49 -14.49
N SER A 495 -14.66 -25.37 -14.41
CA SER A 495 -13.77 -25.82 -15.48
C SER A 495 -13.81 -27.35 -15.55
N HIS A 496 -14.82 -27.91 -16.20
CA HIS A 496 -14.79 -29.29 -16.67
C HIS A 496 -14.12 -29.31 -18.04
N GLU A 497 -12.80 -29.43 -18.02
CA GLU A 497 -12.04 -30.14 -19.05
C GLU A 497 -10.83 -30.79 -18.37
N LYS A 498 -11.13 -31.82 -17.56
CA LYS A 498 -10.21 -32.93 -17.41
C LYS A 498 -10.48 -33.85 -18.59
N ASP A 499 -9.41 -34.14 -19.33
CA ASP A 499 -9.27 -35.26 -20.26
C ASP A 499 -10.29 -36.37 -20.02
N THR A 500 -11.31 -36.43 -20.86
CA THR A 500 -11.92 -37.70 -21.21
C THR A 500 -11.50 -37.99 -22.63
N GLY A 501 -10.36 -38.64 -22.77
CA GLY A 501 -10.05 -39.45 -23.94
C GLY A 501 -11.19 -40.45 -24.10
N ALA A 502 -12.07 -40.17 -25.06
CA ALA A 502 -12.97 -41.15 -25.61
C ALA A 502 -12.27 -41.71 -26.85
N ASP A 503 -11.55 -42.81 -26.65
CA ASP A 503 -11.20 -43.72 -27.72
C ASP A 503 -12.48 -44.15 -28.43
N GLY A 504 -12.64 -43.68 -29.66
CA GLY A 504 -13.59 -44.18 -30.64
C GLY A 504 -12.80 -44.73 -31.82
N GLU A 505 -12.31 -45.96 -31.69
CA GLU A 505 -11.94 -46.81 -32.83
C GLU A 505 -13.19 -47.14 -33.67
N THR A 506 -12.93 -47.56 -34.92
CA THR A 506 -13.80 -47.95 -36.05
C THR A 506 -14.04 -46.82 -37.07
N ASP A 507 -13.71 -46.94 -38.37
CA ASP A 507 -13.51 -48.13 -39.18
C ASP A 507 -12.66 -47.90 -40.45
N ALA A 508 -12.01 -49.00 -40.85
CA ALA A 508 -11.61 -49.47 -42.18
C ALA A 508 -11.64 -48.54 -43.41
N SER A 509 -10.46 -48.38 -44.04
CA SER A 509 -10.17 -48.79 -45.43
C SER A 509 -8.70 -48.61 -45.78
#